data_AF-A0A9X0FKL9-F1
#
_entry.id   AF-A0A9X0FKL9-F1
#
_cell.length_a   1.000
_cell.length_b   1.000
_cell.length_c   1.000
_cell.angle_alpha   90.00
_cell.angle_beta   90.00
_cell.angle_gamma   90.00
#
_symmetry.space_group_name_H-M   'P 1'
#
loop_
_entity.id
_entity.type
_entity.pdbx_description
1 polymer ?
#
loop_
_entity_poly.entity_id
_entity_poly.type
_entity_poly.pdbx_seq_one_letter_code
_entity_poly.pdbx_strand_id
1 'polypeptide(L)'
;MTLFTLMSAAADLAAAMPAQIPNPAPVQPPGTGGFVTALGWIKWIGFALAGVALVIVAIRMFFASRRGEGGEHVGALGWILGGVILIGAGAGLVGALMGG
;
A
#
# COMPACT_ATOMS: atom_id res chain seq x y z
N MET A 1 49.52 -1.82 8.17
CA MET A 1 48.06 -1.86 8.39
C MET A 1 47.49 -2.76 7.31
N THR A 2 47.26 -4.04 7.62
CA THR A 2 46.85 -5.03 6.62
C THR A 2 45.34 -4.96 6.42
N LEU A 3 44.86 -5.35 5.24
CA LEU A 3 43.44 -5.37 4.89
C LEU A 3 42.63 -6.18 5.93
N PHE A 4 43.24 -7.22 6.48
CA PHE A 4 42.69 -8.06 7.55
C PHE A 4 42.34 -7.25 8.82
N THR A 5 43.19 -6.29 9.21
CA THR A 5 42.94 -5.43 10.39
C THR A 5 41.78 -4.45 10.15
N LEU A 6 41.60 -4.00 8.91
CA LEU A 6 40.45 -3.16 8.53
C LEU A 6 39.14 -3.95 8.56
N MET A 7 39.17 -5.20 8.11
CA MET A 7 37.99 -6.08 8.13
C MET A 7 37.57 -6.46 9.55
N SER A 8 38.52 -6.74 10.45
CA SER A 8 38.20 -7.02 11.86
C SER A 8 37.67 -5.78 12.56
N ALA A 9 38.29 -4.62 12.35
CA ALA A 9 37.81 -3.36 12.92
C ALA A 9 36.40 -2.97 12.42
N ALA A 10 36.07 -3.27 11.16
CA ALA A 10 34.73 -3.08 10.62
C ALA A 10 33.70 -4.03 11.26
N ALA A 11 34.08 -5.28 11.54
CA ALA A 11 33.23 -6.24 12.23
C ALA A 11 33.00 -5.85 13.70
N ASP A 12 34.05 -5.40 14.40
CA ASP A 12 33.96 -4.92 15.78
C ASP A 12 33.11 -3.65 15.89
N LEU A 13 33.22 -2.73 14.94
CA LEU A 13 32.37 -1.55 14.87
C LEU A 13 30.91 -1.91 14.60
N ALA A 14 30.64 -2.84 13.69
CA ALA A 14 29.29 -3.34 13.41
C ALA A 14 28.67 -4.06 14.62
N ALA A 15 29.48 -4.77 15.41
CA ALA A 15 29.05 -5.40 16.65
C ALA A 15 28.87 -4.40 17.81
N ALA A 16 29.64 -3.30 17.82
CA ALA A 16 29.54 -2.22 18.79
C ALA A 16 28.44 -1.20 18.48
N MET A 17 27.87 -1.21 17.26
CA MET A 17 26.65 -0.45 16.97
C MET A 17 25.50 -1.07 17.78
N PRO A 18 24.84 -0.31 18.67
CA PRO A 18 23.67 -0.81 19.36
C PRO A 18 22.57 -1.09 18.33
N ALA A 19 22.35 -2.37 18.01
CA ALA A 19 21.28 -2.85 17.12
C ALA A 19 19.86 -2.58 17.66
N GLN A 20 19.76 -1.87 18.78
CA GLN A 20 18.56 -1.58 19.51
C GLN A 20 18.63 -0.12 19.95
N ILE A 21 18.58 0.81 18.99
CA ILE A 21 18.01 2.12 19.31
C ILE A 21 16.59 1.79 19.79
N PRO A 22 16.22 2.06 21.05
CA PRO A 22 14.85 1.88 21.47
C PRO A 22 14.00 2.74 20.54
N ASN A 23 13.26 2.10 19.64
CA ASN A 23 12.30 2.75 18.77
C ASN A 23 10.97 2.68 19.52
N PRO A 24 10.61 3.69 20.32
CA PRO A 24 9.30 3.72 20.96
C PRO A 24 8.25 3.59 19.85
N ALA A 25 7.27 2.69 20.05
CA ALA A 25 6.16 2.56 19.11
C ALA A 25 5.59 3.95 18.82
N PRO A 26 5.26 4.28 17.55
CA PRO A 26 4.67 5.58 17.22
C PRO A 26 3.46 5.86 18.09
N VAL A 27 3.66 6.62 19.17
CA VAL A 27 2.61 6.95 20.13
C VAL A 27 1.89 8.17 19.58
N GLN A 28 0.60 8.00 19.33
CA GLN A 28 -0.25 9.05 18.81
C GLN A 28 -0.27 10.24 19.78
N PRO A 29 -0.01 11.48 19.32
CA PRO A 29 -0.09 12.65 20.18
C PRO A 29 -1.51 12.79 20.78
N PRO A 30 -1.64 13.10 22.08
CA PRO A 30 -2.94 13.28 22.72
C PRO A 30 -3.83 14.25 21.94
N GLY A 31 -5.09 13.89 21.69
CA GLY A 31 -6.05 14.73 20.96
C GLY A 31 -6.20 14.44 19.46
N THR A 32 -5.33 13.63 18.85
CA THR A 32 -5.43 13.25 17.42
C THR A 32 -6.35 12.04 17.17
N GLY A 33 -6.94 11.45 18.22
CA GLY A 33 -7.79 10.26 18.13
C GLY A 33 -8.93 10.42 17.13
N GLY A 34 -9.64 11.55 17.17
CA GLY A 34 -10.73 11.85 16.23
C GLY A 34 -10.28 11.97 14.78
N PHE A 35 -9.09 12.50 14.53
CA PHE A 35 -8.51 12.59 13.19
C PHE A 35 -8.17 11.21 12.62
N VAL A 36 -7.59 10.33 13.44
CA VAL A 36 -7.29 8.95 13.04
C VAL A 36 -8.58 8.13 12.84
N THR A 37 -9.62 8.35 13.66
CA THR A 37 -10.94 7.75 13.43
C THR A 37 -11.54 8.21 12.10
N ALA A 38 -11.47 9.51 11.78
CA ALA A 38 -11.96 10.03 10.50
C ALA A 38 -11.20 9.43 9.31
N LEU A 39 -9.86 9.35 9.38
CA LEU A 39 -9.05 8.66 8.37
C LEU A 39 -9.41 7.17 8.24
N GLY A 40 -9.73 6.51 9.36
CA GLY A 40 -10.23 5.13 9.36
C GLY A 40 -11.53 4.97 8.58
N TRP A 41 -12.50 5.86 8.80
CA TRP A 41 -13.76 5.88 8.04
C TRP A 41 -13.53 6.15 6.55
N ILE A 42 -12.65 7.10 6.22
CA ILE A 42 -12.29 7.41 4.83
C ILE A 42 -11.71 6.17 4.13
N LYS A 43 -10.82 5.42 4.81
CA LYS A 43 -10.27 4.16 4.27
C LYS A 43 -11.37 3.17 3.92
N TRP A 44 -12.33 2.94 4.83
CA TRP A 44 -13.43 2.00 4.62
C TRP A 44 -14.39 2.46 3.51
N ILE A 45 -14.71 3.76 3.46
CA ILE A 45 -15.53 4.35 2.40
C ILE A 45 -14.82 4.24 1.05
N GLY A 46 -13.51 4.52 0.99
CA GLY A 46 -12.70 4.37 -0.22
C GLY A 46 -12.70 2.94 -0.75
N PHE A 47 -12.52 1.96 0.14
CA PHE A 47 -12.58 0.53 -0.23
C PHE A 47 -13.97 0.12 -0.72
N ALA A 48 -15.03 0.57 -0.03
CA ALA A 48 -16.41 0.27 -0.43
C ALA A 48 -16.74 0.87 -1.81
N LEU A 49 -16.38 2.13 -2.04
CA LEU A 49 -16.62 2.82 -3.31
C LEU A 49 -15.83 2.19 -4.46
N ALA A 50 -14.57 1.81 -4.22
CA ALA A 50 -13.75 1.09 -5.17
C ALA A 50 -14.39 -0.25 -5.58
N GLY A 51 -14.90 -1.01 -4.61
CA GLY A 51 -15.62 -2.27 -4.86
C GLY A 51 -16.89 -2.07 -5.69
N VAL A 52 -17.68 -1.05 -5.39
CA VAL A 52 -18.90 -0.72 -6.16
C VAL A 52 -18.55 -0.36 -7.60
N ALA A 53 -17.53 0.47 -7.81
CA ALA A 53 -17.08 0.85 -9.15
C ALA A 53 -16.62 -0.37 -9.98
N LEU A 54 -15.87 -1.29 -9.38
CA LEU A 54 -15.46 -2.54 -10.02
C LEU A 54 -16.67 -3.37 -10.48
N VAL A 55 -17.66 -3.56 -9.60
CA VAL A 55 -18.86 -4.36 -9.90
C VAL A 55 -19.67 -3.73 -11.03
N ILE A 56 -19.87 -2.42 -11.03
CA ILE A 56 -20.62 -1.72 -12.09
C ILE A 56 -19.99 -1.99 -13.45
N VAL A 57 -18.67 -1.95 -13.58
CA VAL A 57 -18.07 -2.20 -14.89
C VAL A 57 -18.03 -3.67 -15.26
N ALA A 58 -17.86 -4.58 -14.29
CA ALA A 58 -18.00 -6.02 -14.54
C ALA A 58 -19.39 -6.34 -15.12
N ILE A 59 -20.45 -5.76 -14.55
CA ILE A 59 -21.83 -5.89 -15.06
C ILE A 59 -21.92 -5.31 -16.47
N ARG A 60 -21.37 -4.11 -16.71
CA ARG A 60 -21.42 -3.47 -18.03
C ARG A 60 -20.72 -4.30 -19.10
N MET A 61 -19.60 -4.95 -18.77
CA MET A 61 -18.93 -5.85 -19.69
C MET A 61 -19.69 -7.16 -19.92
N PHE A 62 -20.34 -7.71 -18.89
CA PHE A 62 -21.14 -8.93 -19.02
C PHE A 62 -22.25 -8.79 -20.08
N PHE A 63 -22.91 -7.64 -20.13
CA PHE A 63 -23.91 -7.36 -21.17
C PHE A 63 -23.29 -7.10 -22.55
N ALA A 64 -22.15 -6.43 -22.61
CA ALA A 64 -21.46 -6.13 -23.86
C ALA A 64 -20.86 -7.39 -24.54
N SER A 65 -20.43 -8.37 -23.74
CA SER A 65 -19.95 -9.67 -24.21
C SER A 65 -20.97 -10.43 -25.08
N ARG A 66 -22.27 -10.20 -24.88
CA ARG A 66 -23.33 -10.85 -25.66
C ARG A 66 -23.52 -10.29 -27.08
N ARG A 67 -22.87 -9.16 -27.40
CA ARG A 67 -23.00 -8.48 -28.70
C ARG A 67 -21.88 -8.79 -29.69
N GLY A 68 -20.88 -9.59 -29.30
CA GLY A 68 -19.76 -9.96 -30.17
C GLY A 68 -18.65 -8.91 -30.29
N GLU A 69 -18.73 -7.81 -29.52
CA GLU A 69 -17.80 -6.67 -29.55
C GLU A 69 -16.68 -6.77 -28.48
N GLY A 70 -16.25 -7.99 -28.15
CA GLY A 70 -15.39 -8.27 -26.98
C GLY A 70 -14.02 -7.58 -26.99
N GLY A 71 -13.49 -7.20 -28.16
CA GLY A 71 -12.17 -6.57 -28.30
C GLY A 71 -12.11 -5.12 -27.81
N GLU A 72 -13.17 -4.33 -28.00
CA GLU A 72 -13.22 -2.91 -27.61
C GLU A 72 -13.36 -2.75 -26.08
N HIS A 73 -13.92 -3.77 -25.41
CA HIS A 73 -14.17 -3.75 -23.96
C HIS A 73 -12.99 -4.24 -23.11
N VAL A 74 -11.96 -4.85 -23.72
CA VAL A 74 -10.70 -5.19 -23.02
C VAL A 74 -9.98 -3.92 -22.56
N GLY A 75 -10.03 -2.85 -23.37
CA GLY A 75 -9.51 -1.54 -22.99
C GLY A 75 -10.27 -0.94 -21.80
N ALA A 76 -11.60 -1.11 -21.78
CA ALA A 76 -12.41 -0.71 -20.64
C ALA A 76 -12.00 -1.48 -19.38
N LEU A 77 -11.91 -2.83 -19.44
CA LEU A 77 -11.45 -3.65 -18.30
C LEU A 77 -10.06 -3.29 -17.80
N GLY A 78 -9.11 -3.07 -18.71
CA GLY A 78 -7.74 -2.70 -18.36
C GLY A 78 -7.69 -1.45 -17.49
N TRP A 79 -8.60 -0.50 -17.74
CA TRP A 79 -8.69 0.72 -16.94
C TRP A 79 -9.29 0.47 -15.54
N ILE A 80 -10.24 -0.44 -15.36
CA ILE A 80 -10.73 -0.78 -14.01
C ILE A 80 -9.70 -1.58 -13.23
N LEU A 81 -9.08 -2.57 -13.86
CA LEU A 81 -8.00 -3.34 -13.24
C LEU A 81 -6.85 -2.42 -12.84
N GLY A 82 -6.48 -1.47 -13.70
CA GLY A 82 -5.52 -0.41 -13.37
C GLY A 82 -5.95 0.42 -12.16
N GLY A 83 -7.23 0.84 -12.10
CA GLY A 83 -7.77 1.58 -10.96
C GLY A 83 -7.75 0.80 -9.63
N VAL A 84 -8.08 -0.48 -9.65
CA VAL A 84 -8.07 -1.34 -8.46
C VAL A 84 -6.65 -1.60 -7.98
N ILE A 85 -5.72 -1.85 -8.90
CA ILE A 85 -4.29 -2.00 -8.59
C ILE A 85 -3.75 -0.70 -7.99
N LEU A 86 -4.13 0.46 -8.52
CA LEU A 86 -3.69 1.76 -8.00
C LEU A 86 -4.20 2.02 -6.58
N ILE A 87 -5.46 1.68 -6.29
CA ILE A 87 -6.05 1.82 -4.94
C ILE A 87 -5.37 0.85 -3.97
N GLY A 88 -5.16 -0.41 -4.36
CA GLY A 88 -4.44 -1.40 -3.56
C GLY A 88 -2.98 -0.98 -3.29
N ALA A 89 -2.28 -0.48 -4.31
CA ALA A 89 -0.92 0.03 -4.20
C ALA A 89 -0.85 1.26 -3.28
N GLY A 90 -1.82 2.18 -3.38
CA GLY A 90 -1.91 3.34 -2.49
C GLY A 90 -2.10 2.93 -1.02
N ALA A 91 -2.98 1.97 -0.75
CA ALA A 91 -3.17 1.45 0.60
C ALA A 91 -1.90 0.76 1.15
N GLY A 92 -1.21 -0.03 0.32
CA GLY A 92 0.07 -0.65 0.69
C GLY A 92 1.19 0.36 0.95
N LEU A 93 1.28 1.40 0.12
CA LEU A 93 2.27 2.47 0.27
C LEU A 93 2.03 3.27 1.56
N VAL A 94 0.79 3.65 1.85
CA VAL A 94 0.44 4.33 3.11
C VAL A 94 0.75 3.44 4.31
N GLY A 95 0.45 2.14 4.23
CA GLY A 95 0.83 1.16 5.26
C GLY A 95 2.34 1.12 5.50
N ALA A 96 3.14 1.03 4.45
CA ALA A 96 4.61 1.00 4.54
C ALA A 96 5.18 2.30 5.16
N LEU A 97 4.61 3.46 4.83
CA LEU A 97 5.05 4.75 5.37
C LEU A 97 4.63 4.97 6.83
N MET A 98 3.55 4.32 7.28
CA MET A 98 3.06 4.38 8.66
C MET A 98 3.64 3.29 9.57
N GLY A 99 4.62 2.51 9.09
CA GLY A 99 5.28 1.46 9.87
C GLY A 99 4.52 0.14 9.94
N GLY A 100 3.85 -0.25 8.85
CA GLY A 100 3.45 -1.64 8.61
C GLY A 100 4.65 -2.57 8.44
#